data_AF-A0A814F2L1-F1
#
_entry.id   AF-A0A814F2L1-F1
#
_cell.length_a   1.000
_cell.length_b   1.000
_cell.length_c   1.000
_cell.angle_alpha   90.00
_cell.angle_beta   90.00
_cell.angle_gamma   90.00
#
_symmetry.space_group_name_H-M   'P 1'
#
loop_
_entity.id
_entity.type
_entity.pdbx_description
1 polymer ?
#
loop_
_entity_poly.entity_id
_entity_poly.type
_entity_poly.pdbx_seq_one_letter_code
_entity_poly.pdbx_strand_id
1 'polypeptide(L)'
;MITQLKHENQLYVHLKSLQGIIIPNRITSGYLKILNWFYIVCYDFSGKPKKFDEYTYDEKQMALYALRQLHLNNVLHNDLRCENFLVNYDNNNDKHNRIMLCDFENAVILNEKDMTKKELIAKRRKQIKKIIKLYKMKI
;
A
#
# COMPACT_ATOMS: atom_id res chain seq x y z
N MET A 1 15.95 4.43 -9.87
CA MET A 1 14.96 5.54 -9.79
C MET A 1 13.97 5.56 -10.95
N ILE A 2 14.35 5.77 -12.22
CA ILE A 2 13.38 5.83 -13.34
C ILE A 2 12.59 4.52 -13.50
N THR A 3 13.27 3.36 -13.47
CA THR A 3 12.63 2.03 -13.61
C THR A 3 11.67 1.74 -12.46
N GLN A 4 12.05 2.14 -11.25
CA GLN A 4 11.28 1.99 -10.01
C GLN A 4 9.98 2.81 -10.06
N LEU A 5 10.03 4.07 -10.48
CA LEU A 5 8.83 4.90 -10.61
C LEU A 5 7.93 4.46 -11.78
N LYS A 6 8.51 3.96 -12.89
CA LYS A 6 7.70 3.36 -13.96
C LYS A 6 6.93 2.14 -13.47
N HIS A 7 7.60 1.29 -12.69
CA HIS A 7 7.00 0.10 -12.06
C HIS A 7 5.89 0.48 -11.08
N GLU A 8 6.14 1.44 -10.18
CA GLU A 8 5.12 1.95 -9.27
C GLU A 8 3.91 2.51 -10.01
N ASN A 9 4.11 3.25 -11.11
CA ASN A 9 3.01 3.74 -11.93
C ASN A 9 2.17 2.60 -12.53
N GLN A 10 2.80 1.51 -12.97
CA GLN A 10 2.07 0.33 -13.47
C GLN A 10 1.22 -0.32 -12.37
N LEU A 11 1.72 -0.36 -11.14
CA LEU A 11 0.96 -0.83 -9.97
C LEU A 11 -0.26 0.05 -9.69
N TYR A 12 -0.12 1.38 -9.72
CA TYR A 12 -1.28 2.26 -9.57
C TYR A 12 -2.32 2.05 -10.69
N VAL A 13 -1.89 1.81 -11.92
CA VAL A 13 -2.80 1.47 -13.03
C VAL A 13 -3.51 0.14 -12.78
N HIS A 14 -2.79 -0.89 -12.33
CA HIS A 14 -3.35 -2.20 -11.98
C HIS A 14 -4.34 -2.13 -10.81
N LEU A 15 -4.07 -1.28 -9.82
CA LEU A 15 -4.86 -1.11 -8.60
C LEU A 15 -5.90 0.03 -8.71
N LYS A 16 -6.32 0.40 -9.92
CA LYS A 16 -7.24 1.53 -10.15
C LYS A 16 -8.52 1.47 -9.31
N SER A 17 -9.08 0.29 -9.08
CA SER A 17 -10.29 0.09 -8.27
C SER A 17 -10.09 0.30 -6.77
N LEU A 18 -8.85 0.31 -6.29
CA LEU A 18 -8.50 0.44 -4.87
C LEU A 18 -8.05 1.86 -4.48
N GLN A 19 -7.85 2.72 -5.48
CA GLN A 19 -7.47 4.12 -5.30
C GLN A 19 -8.57 4.90 -4.58
N GLY A 20 -8.18 5.75 -3.62
CA GLY A 20 -9.10 6.51 -2.77
C GLY A 20 -9.78 5.68 -1.67
N ILE A 21 -9.54 4.37 -1.64
CA ILE A 21 -10.08 3.44 -0.62
C ILE A 21 -8.97 2.98 0.30
N ILE A 22 -7.96 2.31 -0.26
CA ILE A 22 -6.83 1.72 0.50
C ILE A 22 -5.45 2.14 -0.03
N ILE A 23 -5.39 2.84 -1.16
CA ILE A 23 -4.17 3.46 -1.70
C ILE A 23 -4.50 4.88 -2.19
N PRO A 24 -3.51 5.79 -2.27
CA PRO A 24 -3.72 7.13 -2.80
C PRO A 24 -4.26 7.15 -4.24
N ASN A 25 -4.97 8.22 -4.59
CA ASN A 25 -5.37 8.44 -5.99
C ASN A 25 -4.15 8.86 -6.81
N ARG A 26 -3.92 8.21 -7.95
CA ARG A 26 -2.96 8.66 -8.94
C ARG A 26 -3.62 9.68 -9.86
N ILE A 27 -3.07 10.90 -9.93
CA ILE A 27 -3.56 11.96 -10.81
C ILE A 27 -2.92 11.81 -12.19
N THR A 28 -1.59 11.85 -12.24
CA THR A 28 -0.86 11.81 -13.51
C THR A 28 0.54 11.24 -13.33
N SER A 29 1.22 10.97 -14.43
CA SER A 29 2.64 10.63 -14.47
C SER A 29 3.23 11.13 -15.78
N GLY A 30 4.54 11.32 -15.81
CA GLY A 30 5.21 11.87 -16.98
C GLY A 30 6.72 11.73 -16.92
N TYR A 31 7.36 12.19 -18.00
CA TYR A 31 8.81 12.17 -18.13
C TYR A 31 9.30 13.56 -18.56
N LEU A 32 10.10 14.19 -17.71
CA LEU A 32 10.77 15.46 -17.96
C LEU A 32 12.09 15.19 -18.67
N LYS A 33 12.07 15.31 -20.00
CA LYS A 33 13.22 15.01 -20.88
C LYS A 33 14.47 15.82 -20.52
N ILE A 34 14.31 17.10 -20.17
CA ILE A 34 15.44 18.01 -19.88
C ILE A 34 16.19 17.63 -18.60
N LEU A 35 15.51 17.01 -17.63
CA LEU A 35 16.07 16.56 -16.36
C LEU A 35 16.33 15.05 -16.33
N ASN A 36 15.96 14.33 -17.39
CA ASN A 36 15.94 12.87 -17.44
C ASN A 36 15.19 12.25 -16.23
N TRP A 37 14.06 12.84 -15.82
CA TRP A 37 13.31 12.42 -14.63
C TRP A 37 11.90 11.92 -14.98
N PHE A 38 11.53 10.76 -14.43
CA PHE A 38 10.15 10.29 -14.44
C PHE A 38 9.48 10.67 -13.13
N TYR A 39 8.21 11.06 -13.18
CA TYR A 39 7.45 11.46 -12.00
C TYR A 39 6.05 10.85 -11.99
N ILE A 40 5.51 10.68 -10.79
CA ILE A 40 4.12 10.35 -10.54
C ILE A 40 3.57 11.46 -9.64
N VAL A 41 2.40 11.98 -9.98
CA VAL A 41 1.63 12.87 -9.12
C VAL A 41 0.45 12.08 -8.58
N CYS A 42 0.37 11.98 -7.26
CA CYS A 42 -0.77 11.42 -6.55
C CYS A 42 -1.52 12.54 -5.80
N TYR A 43 -2.83 12.38 -5.62
CA TYR A 43 -3.62 13.27 -4.78
C TYR A 43 -3.23 13.06 -3.32
N ASP A 44 -3.19 14.16 -2.58
CA ASP A 44 -2.88 14.22 -1.18
C ASP A 44 -3.99 13.52 -0.38
N PHE A 45 -3.72 12.27 -0.04
CA PHE A 45 -4.27 11.76 1.20
C PHE A 45 -3.58 12.52 2.33
N SER A 46 -4.29 13.40 3.04
CA SER A 46 -3.81 14.18 4.18
C SER A 46 -3.47 13.34 5.42
N GLY A 47 -3.22 12.04 5.22
CA GLY A 47 -2.85 11.13 6.28
C GLY A 47 -1.37 11.20 6.60
N LYS A 48 -1.03 10.91 7.85
CA LYS A 48 0.35 10.84 8.31
C LYS A 48 0.65 9.42 8.82
N PRO A 49 1.89 8.94 8.64
CA PRO A 49 2.31 7.75 9.36
C PRO A 49 2.30 8.04 10.85
N LYS A 50 1.89 7.06 11.65
CA LYS A 50 2.02 7.11 13.10
C LYS A 50 3.17 6.25 13.57
N LYS A 51 3.63 6.51 14.80
CA LYS A 51 4.45 5.52 15.49
C LYS A 51 3.62 4.29 15.80
N PHE A 52 4.31 3.17 15.91
CA PHE A 52 3.71 1.86 16.13
C PHE A 52 2.69 1.80 17.28
N ASP A 53 2.98 2.46 18.39
CA ASP A 53 2.24 2.46 19.65
C ASP A 53 1.00 3.38 19.61
N GLU A 54 0.92 4.26 18.62
CA GLU A 54 -0.17 5.23 18.44
C GLU A 54 -1.34 4.67 17.60
N TYR A 55 -1.18 3.48 17.03
CA TYR A 55 -2.25 2.82 16.28
C TYR A 55 -3.28 2.20 17.23
N THR A 56 -4.54 2.60 17.06
CA THR A 56 -5.70 1.97 17.71
C THR A 56 -5.92 0.54 17.22
N TYR A 57 -6.74 -0.23 17.92
CA TYR A 57 -7.11 -1.57 17.48
C TYR A 57 -7.77 -1.55 16.08
N ASP A 58 -8.70 -0.62 15.85
CA ASP A 58 -9.43 -0.52 14.59
C ASP A 58 -8.51 -0.15 13.42
N GLU A 59 -7.57 0.77 13.63
CA GLU A 59 -6.57 1.12 12.61
C GLU A 59 -5.66 -0.06 12.25
N LYS A 60 -5.31 -0.91 13.23
CA LYS A 60 -4.55 -2.15 12.97
C LYS A 60 -5.37 -3.15 12.15
N GLN A 61 -6.67 -3.27 12.40
CA GLN A 61 -7.56 -4.10 11.59
C GLN A 61 -7.71 -3.54 10.17
N MET A 62 -7.81 -2.22 10.02
CA MET A 62 -7.87 -1.55 8.72
C MET A 62 -6.57 -1.71 7.92
N ALA A 63 -5.41 -1.64 8.57
CA ALA A 63 -4.12 -1.93 7.93
C ALA A 63 -4.05 -3.38 7.41
N LEU A 64 -4.56 -4.34 8.19
CA LEU A 64 -4.64 -5.74 7.78
C LEU A 64 -5.65 -5.94 6.63
N TYR A 65 -6.79 -5.24 6.67
CA TYR A 65 -7.77 -5.23 5.59
C TYR A 65 -7.16 -4.70 4.29
N ALA A 66 -6.49 -3.54 4.32
CA ALA A 66 -5.82 -2.96 3.16
C ALA A 66 -4.80 -3.93 2.54
N LEU A 67 -3.97 -4.59 3.37
CA LEU A 67 -3.04 -5.61 2.87
C LEU A 67 -3.76 -6.80 2.21
N ARG A 68 -4.85 -7.28 2.80
CA ARG A 68 -5.64 -8.38 2.22
C ARG A 68 -6.24 -8.00 0.88
N GLN A 69 -6.70 -6.76 0.72
CA GLN A 69 -7.20 -6.26 -0.56
C GLN A 69 -6.11 -6.19 -1.63
N LEU A 70 -4.87 -5.80 -1.29
CA LEU A 70 -3.72 -5.93 -2.19
C LEU A 70 -3.49 -7.39 -2.59
N HIS A 71 -3.54 -8.31 -1.62
CA HIS A 71 -3.36 -9.72 -1.87
C HIS A 71 -4.42 -10.29 -2.83
N LEU A 72 -5.69 -9.88 -2.69
CA LEU A 72 -6.78 -10.27 -3.58
C LEU A 72 -6.56 -9.78 -5.02
N ASN A 73 -5.86 -8.67 -5.20
CA ASN A 73 -5.46 -8.13 -6.51
C ASN A 73 -4.08 -8.62 -6.96
N ASN A 74 -3.61 -9.74 -6.40
CA ASN A 74 -2.33 -10.35 -6.74
C ASN A 74 -1.10 -9.46 -6.52
N VAL A 75 -1.17 -8.51 -5.58
CA VAL A 75 -0.03 -7.63 -5.26
C VAL A 75 0.59 -8.00 -3.92
N LEU A 76 1.92 -8.05 -3.87
CA LEU A 76 2.71 -8.09 -2.64
C LEU A 76 3.44 -6.75 -2.47
N HIS A 77 3.25 -6.05 -1.34
CA HIS A 77 3.88 -4.74 -1.14
C HIS A 77 5.40 -4.77 -0.92
N ASN A 78 5.89 -5.81 -0.23
CA ASN A 78 7.29 -6.07 0.13
C ASN A 78 8.00 -5.06 1.03
N ASP A 79 7.48 -3.84 1.17
CA ASP A 79 8.02 -2.83 2.09
C ASP A 79 7.01 -2.42 3.18
N LEU A 80 6.55 -3.40 3.96
CA LEU A 80 5.60 -3.15 5.04
C LEU A 80 6.33 -2.60 6.28
N ARG A 81 6.18 -1.30 6.53
CA ARG A 81 6.68 -0.55 7.69
C ARG A 81 5.65 0.52 8.07
N CYS A 82 5.66 1.03 9.29
CA CYS A 82 4.64 1.98 9.78
C CYS A 82 4.55 3.26 8.93
N GLU A 83 5.67 3.67 8.35
CA GLU A 83 5.83 4.84 7.49
C GLU A 83 5.02 4.73 6.20
N ASN A 84 4.76 3.51 5.74
CA ASN A 84 4.04 3.23 4.50
C ASN A 84 2.53 3.00 4.73
N PHE A 85 2.06 3.23 5.95
CA PHE A 85 0.64 3.29 6.29
C PHE A 85 0.27 4.72 6.67
N LEU A 86 -0.51 5.37 5.81
CA LEU A 86 -1.01 6.70 6.06
C LEU A 86 -2.35 6.60 6.78
N VAL A 87 -2.48 7.31 7.89
CA VAL A 87 -3.74 7.42 8.63
C VAL A 87 -4.35 8.79 8.40
N ASN A 88 -5.53 8.84 7.78
CA ASN A 88 -6.26 10.10 7.63
C ASN A 88 -7.19 10.32 8.82
N TYR A 89 -7.04 11.49 9.41
CA TYR A 89 -7.95 12.07 10.37
C TYR A 89 -8.81 13.04 9.58
N ASP A 90 -9.97 12.59 9.12
CA ASP A 90 -10.90 13.53 8.51
C ASP A 90 -11.34 14.49 9.61
N ASN A 91 -11.00 15.78 9.48
CA ASN A 91 -11.39 16.82 10.43
C ASN A 91 -12.92 17.10 10.39
N ASN A 92 -13.66 16.42 9.50
CA ASN A 92 -15.08 16.64 9.25
C ASN A 92 -16.01 15.60 9.91
N ASN A 93 -15.71 15.15 11.14
CA ASN A 93 -16.61 14.29 11.95
C ASN A 93 -17.04 12.94 11.33
N ASP A 94 -16.48 12.54 10.18
CA ASP A 94 -16.68 11.20 9.64
C ASP A 94 -15.83 10.21 10.45
N LYS A 95 -16.51 9.41 11.26
CA LYS A 95 -15.99 8.49 12.29
C LYS A 95 -15.10 7.33 11.79
N HIS A 96 -14.51 7.43 10.62
CA HIS A 96 -13.73 6.36 10.03
C HIS A 96 -12.33 6.83 9.70
N ASN A 97 -11.39 6.58 10.62
CA ASN A 97 -9.97 6.67 10.33
C ASN A 97 -9.67 5.76 9.14
N ARG A 98 -9.30 6.35 8.00
CA ARG A 98 -8.95 5.59 6.80
C ARG A 98 -7.46 5.27 6.86
N ILE A 99 -7.11 4.01 6.59
CA ILE A 99 -5.73 3.57 6.43
C ILE A 99 -5.46 3.35 4.95
N MET A 100 -4.44 4.01 4.42
CA MET A 100 -3.96 3.79 3.06
C MET A 100 -2.51 3.33 3.04
N LEU A 101 -2.19 2.46 2.10
CA LEU A 101 -0.83 2.00 1.80
C LEU A 101 -0.19 2.90 0.73
N CYS A 102 1.08 3.24 0.91
CA CYS A 102 1.87 4.01 -0.05
C CYS A 102 3.27 3.40 -0.22
N ASP A 103 4.05 3.98 -1.14
CA ASP A 103 5.43 3.54 -1.46
C ASP A 103 5.47 2.13 -2.06
N PHE A 104 5.03 2.04 -3.31
CA PHE A 104 4.92 0.77 -4.05
C PHE A 104 6.19 0.42 -4.84
N GLU A 105 7.31 1.11 -4.59
CA GLU A 105 8.57 0.93 -5.32
C GLU A 105 9.05 -0.54 -5.31
N ASN A 106 8.87 -1.22 -4.17
CA ASN A 106 9.32 -2.60 -3.96
C ASN A 106 8.20 -3.64 -4.17
N ALA A 107 6.99 -3.20 -4.47
CA ALA A 107 5.85 -4.09 -4.60
C ALA A 107 5.96 -4.95 -5.86
N VAL A 108 5.27 -6.08 -5.91
CA VAL A 108 5.31 -7.01 -7.04
C VAL A 108 3.90 -7.45 -7.37
N ILE A 109 3.54 -7.34 -8.66
CA ILE A 109 2.36 -8.00 -9.23
C ILE A 109 2.72 -9.45 -9.46
N LEU A 110 2.01 -10.35 -8.80
CA LEU A 110 2.16 -11.78 -8.97
C LEU A 110 1.35 -12.24 -10.17
N ASN A 111 2.00 -13.03 -11.01
CA ASN A 111 1.35 -13.79 -12.05
C ASN A 111 1.13 -15.21 -11.54
N GLU A 112 -0.14 -15.65 -11.52
CA GLU A 112 -0.52 -16.97 -11.00
C GLU A 112 0.10 -18.14 -11.77
N LYS A 113 0.57 -17.90 -13.01
CA LYS A 113 1.28 -18.89 -13.82
C LYS A 113 2.71 -19.15 -13.36
N ASP A 114 3.31 -18.20 -12.64
CA ASP A 114 4.74 -18.22 -12.31
C ASP A 114 5.01 -18.86 -10.95
N MET A 115 3.96 -19.31 -10.23
CA MET A 115 4.07 -19.78 -8.86
C MET A 115 2.93 -20.71 -8.47
N THR A 116 3.23 -21.72 -7.65
CA THR A 116 2.19 -22.61 -7.12
C THR A 116 1.27 -21.88 -6.14
N LYS A 117 0.02 -22.33 -6.02
CA LYS A 117 -0.95 -21.82 -5.03
C LYS A 117 -0.40 -21.90 -3.59
N LYS A 118 0.39 -22.92 -3.27
CA LYS A 118 1.01 -23.10 -1.96
C LYS A 118 2.03 -22.01 -1.66
N GLU A 119 2.91 -21.70 -2.61
CA GLU A 119 3.90 -20.63 -2.48
C GLU A 119 3.24 -19.26 -2.40
N LEU A 120 2.20 -19.01 -3.20
CA LEU A 120 1.40 -17.79 -3.15
C LEU A 120 0.83 -17.55 -1.74
N ILE A 121 0.17 -18.57 -1.18
CA ILE A 121 -0.38 -18.53 0.18
C ILE A 121 0.72 -18.29 1.20
N ALA A 122 1.89 -18.93 1.05
CA ALA A 122 3.02 -18.75 1.95
C ALA A 122 3.56 -17.32 1.93
N LYS A 123 3.73 -16.70 0.75
CA LYS A 123 4.18 -15.30 0.61
C LYS A 123 3.18 -14.32 1.23
N ARG A 124 1.88 -14.49 0.97
CA ARG A 124 0.81 -13.67 1.56
C ARG A 124 0.78 -13.79 3.09
N ARG A 125 0.85 -15.02 3.62
CA ARG A 125 0.92 -15.28 5.07
C ARG A 125 2.15 -14.65 5.71
N LYS A 126 3.31 -14.64 5.03
CA LYS A 126 4.52 -13.99 5.52
C LYS A 126 4.32 -12.49 5.72
N GLN A 127 3.67 -11.81 4.76
CA GLN A 127 3.35 -10.38 4.89
C GLN A 127 2.33 -10.10 6.00
N ILE A 128 1.30 -10.93 6.14
CA ILE A 128 0.33 -10.83 7.25
C ILE A 128 1.03 -10.99 8.60
N LYS A 129 1.89 -12.01 8.77
CA LYS A 129 2.68 -12.20 9.98
C LYS A 129 3.58 -11.00 10.27
N LYS A 130 4.14 -10.37 9.23
CA LYS A 130 4.94 -9.15 9.36
C LYS A 130 4.09 -8.01 9.92
N ILE A 131 2.88 -7.75 9.41
CA ILE A 131 1.96 -6.73 9.95
C ILE A 131 1.57 -7.04 11.40
N ILE A 132 1.22 -8.29 11.70
CA ILE A 132 0.78 -8.66 13.05
C ILE A 132 1.91 -8.46 14.06
N LYS A 133 3.14 -8.85 13.70
CA LYS A 133 4.33 -8.56 14.51
C LYS A 133 4.60 -7.06 14.59
N LEU A 134 4.51 -6.37 13.45
CA LEU A 134 4.75 -4.94 13.34
C LEU A 134 3.83 -4.21 14.30
N TYR A 135 2.53 -4.56 14.38
CA TYR A 135 1.49 -3.93 15.21
C TYR A 135 1.20 -4.62 16.57
N LYS A 136 2.01 -5.64 16.94
CA LYS A 136 1.86 -6.48 18.15
C LYS A 136 0.40 -6.88 18.39
N MET A 137 -0.29 -7.28 17.33
CA MET A 137 -1.69 -7.69 17.41
C MET A 137 -1.78 -9.03 18.14
N LYS A 138 -2.71 -9.14 19.09
CA LYS A 138 -3.10 -10.45 19.63
C LYS A 138 -4.06 -11.09 18.62
N ILE A 139 -3.71 -12.28 18.13
CA ILE A 139 -4.55 -13.11 17.25
C ILE A 139 -5.29 -14.12 18.11
#